data_AF-A0A8S2XIE1-F1
#
_entry.id   AF-A0A8S2XIE1-F1
#
_cell.length_a   1.000
_cell.length_b   1.000
_cell.length_c   1.000
_cell.angle_alpha   90.00
_cell.angle_beta   90.00
_cell.angle_gamma   90.00
#
_symmetry.space_group_name_H-M   'P 1'
#
loop_
_entity.id
_entity.type
_entity.pdbx_description
1 polymer ?
#
loop_
_entity_poly.entity_id
_entity_poly.type
_entity_poly.pdbx_seq_one_letter_code
_entity_poly.pdbx_strand_id
1 'polypeptide(L)'
;EKATVEIELLNADNGANWIINRTILRDNTSFWLLNGEKSTEEHIQRQICKLHIQPGSLCQILQPAQLDTFITMNKYDVLEITQKCVGSDDLYELHKTLKVMREKALKYEEQSKQAQAE
;
A
#
# COMPACT_ATOMS: atom_id res chain seq x y z
N GLU A 1 -9.28 11.61 -30.94
CA GLU A 1 -8.85 10.20 -30.76
C GLU A 1 -8.74 9.94 -29.26
N LYS A 2 -9.22 8.78 -28.78
CA LYS A 2 -9.24 8.44 -27.35
C LYS A 2 -8.86 6.98 -27.14
N ALA A 3 -8.16 6.70 -26.06
CA ALA A 3 -7.95 5.35 -25.56
C ALA A 3 -8.81 5.14 -24.30
N THR A 4 -9.38 3.96 -24.12
CA THR A 4 -10.17 3.63 -22.92
C THR A 4 -9.76 2.28 -22.40
N VAL A 5 -9.60 2.19 -21.09
CA VAL A 5 -9.38 0.96 -20.34
C VAL A 5 -10.55 0.80 -19.39
N GLU A 6 -11.13 -0.39 -19.36
CA GLU A 6 -12.21 -0.76 -18.45
C GLU A 6 -11.78 -2.02 -17.70
N ILE A 7 -12.06 -2.04 -16.39
CA ILE A 7 -11.91 -3.23 -15.56
C ILE A 7 -13.18 -3.44 -14.75
N GLU A 8 -13.53 -4.70 -14.55
CA GLU A 8 -14.63 -5.11 -13.68
C GLU A 8 -14.04 -5.84 -12.47
N LEU A 9 -14.39 -5.38 -11.27
CA LEU A 9 -13.94 -5.94 -10.00
C LEU A 9 -15.13 -6.55 -9.26
N LEU A 10 -15.00 -7.81 -8.87
CA LEU A 10 -16.01 -8.52 -8.08
C LEU A 10 -16.26 -7.80 -6.76
N ASN A 11 -17.53 -7.57 -6.45
CA ASN A 11 -17.94 -7.08 -5.14
C ASN A 11 -18.28 -8.28 -4.23
N ALA A 12 -17.46 -8.51 -3.20
CA ALA A 12 -17.60 -9.68 -2.32
C ALA A 12 -18.87 -9.64 -1.44
N ASP A 13 -19.49 -8.48 -1.25
CA ASP A 13 -20.64 -8.29 -0.36
C ASP A 13 -22.01 -8.55 -1.03
N ASN A 14 -22.06 -9.43 -2.04
CA ASN A 14 -23.26 -9.71 -2.87
C ASN A 14 -23.88 -8.48 -3.57
N GLY A 15 -23.14 -7.37 -3.66
CA GLY A 15 -23.52 -6.19 -4.42
C GLY A 15 -23.18 -6.31 -5.91
N ALA A 16 -23.54 -5.29 -6.69
CA ALA A 16 -23.08 -5.19 -8.07
C ALA A 16 -21.54 -5.03 -8.12
N ASN A 17 -20.92 -5.62 -9.14
CA ASN A 17 -19.50 -5.46 -9.42
C ASN A 17 -19.15 -4.00 -9.69
N TRP A 18 -17.90 -3.64 -9.38
CA TRP A 18 -17.38 -2.30 -9.63
C TRP A 18 -16.80 -2.25 -11.04
N ILE A 19 -17.33 -1.38 -11.88
CA ILE A 19 -16.82 -1.11 -13.23
C ILE A 19 -16.03 0.18 -13.18
N ILE A 20 -14.72 0.11 -13.44
CA ILE A 20 -13.82 1.25 -13.42
C ILE A 20 -13.34 1.51 -14.84
N ASN A 21 -13.55 2.74 -15.33
CA ASN A 21 -13.06 3.15 -16.63
C ASN A 21 -12.08 4.30 -16.49
N ARG A 22 -10.98 4.22 -17.24
CA ARG A 22 -10.09 5.34 -17.49
C ARG A 22 -10.09 5.65 -18.97
N THR A 23 -10.45 6.87 -19.33
CA THR A 23 -10.32 7.35 -20.71
C THR A 23 -9.21 8.38 -20.78
N ILE A 24 -8.29 8.18 -21.72
CA ILE A 24 -7.17 9.08 -22.01
C ILE A 24 -7.41 9.71 -23.38
N LEU A 25 -7.35 11.03 -23.42
CA LEU A 25 -7.58 11.84 -24.62
C LEU A 25 -6.23 12.24 -25.23
N ARG A 26 -6.24 12.54 -26.53
CA ARG A 26 -5.05 12.96 -27.29
C ARG A 26 -4.40 14.27 -26.78
N ASP A 27 -5.14 15.08 -26.04
CA ASP A 27 -4.66 16.32 -25.41
C ASP A 27 -3.95 16.09 -24.06
N ASN A 28 -3.58 14.83 -23.76
CA ASN A 28 -2.98 14.39 -22.50
C ASN A 28 -3.89 14.56 -21.27
N THR A 29 -5.18 14.84 -21.46
CA THR A 29 -6.14 14.80 -20.36
C THR A 29 -6.69 13.38 -20.18
N SER A 30 -7.12 13.07 -18.95
CA SER A 30 -7.80 11.81 -18.67
C SER A 30 -8.91 12.00 -17.65
N PHE A 31 -9.90 11.12 -17.69
CA PHE A 31 -11.00 11.11 -16.71
C PHE A 31 -11.34 9.69 -16.29
N TRP A 32 -11.92 9.59 -15.11
CA TRP A 32 -12.32 8.33 -14.49
C TRP A 32 -13.85 8.22 -14.46
N LEU A 33 -14.34 7.01 -14.70
CA LEU A 33 -15.73 6.63 -14.42
C LEU A 33 -15.74 5.48 -13.41
N LEU A 34 -16.69 5.52 -12.48
CA LEU A 34 -17.04 4.42 -11.59
C LEU A 34 -18.51 4.08 -11.82
N ASN A 35 -18.79 2.86 -12.26
CA ASN A 35 -20.14 2.40 -12.61
C ASN A 35 -20.87 3.36 -13.59
N GLY A 36 -20.12 3.92 -14.54
CA GLY A 36 -20.62 4.89 -15.53
C GLY A 36 -20.68 6.35 -15.06
N GLU A 37 -20.49 6.63 -13.78
CA GLU A 37 -20.50 7.99 -13.23
C GLU A 37 -19.10 8.60 -13.15
N LYS A 38 -18.97 9.91 -13.40
CA LYS A 38 -17.68 10.61 -13.28
C LYS A 38 -17.16 10.53 -11.85
N SER A 39 -15.88 10.17 -11.73
CA SER A 39 -15.20 10.01 -10.45
C SER A 39 -13.82 10.69 -10.47
N THR A 40 -13.21 10.84 -9.29
CA THR A 40 -11.83 11.30 -9.15
C THR A 40 -10.89 10.13 -8.93
N GLU A 41 -9.60 10.32 -9.23
CA GLU A 41 -8.59 9.29 -9.00
C GLU A 41 -8.53 8.88 -7.51
N GLU A 42 -8.63 9.84 -6.59
CA GLU A 42 -8.59 9.58 -5.14
C GLU A 42 -9.81 8.78 -4.66
N HIS A 43 -10.97 8.95 -5.32
CA HIS A 43 -12.15 8.15 -5.01
C HIS A 43 -11.97 6.72 -5.52
N ILE A 44 -11.50 6.55 -6.76
CA ILE A 44 -11.18 5.23 -7.33
C ILE A 44 -10.16 4.50 -6.45
N GLN A 45 -9.07 5.15 -6.08
CA GLN A 45 -8.04 4.57 -5.20
C GLN A 45 -8.62 4.13 -3.86
N ARG A 46 -9.50 4.93 -3.23
CA ARG A 46 -10.17 4.52 -1.98
C ARG A 46 -11.02 3.27 -2.14
N GLN A 47 -11.75 3.11 -3.23
CA GLN A 47 -12.57 1.91 -3.45
C GLN A 47 -11.69 0.68 -3.71
N ILE A 48 -10.63 0.84 -4.51
CA ILE A 48 -9.65 -0.22 -4.80
C ILE A 48 -8.96 -0.69 -3.50
N CYS A 49 -8.60 0.24 -2.61
CA CYS A 49 -8.02 -0.09 -1.30
C CYS A 49 -8.97 -0.92 -0.41
N LYS A 50 -10.29 -0.68 -0.46
CA LYS A 50 -11.27 -1.51 0.28
C LYS A 50 -11.33 -2.94 -0.23
N LEU A 51 -10.95 -3.18 -1.48
CA LEU A 51 -10.83 -4.51 -2.06
C LEU A 51 -9.46 -5.14 -1.78
N HIS A 52 -8.65 -4.55 -0.89
CA HIS A 52 -7.27 -4.95 -0.57
C HIS A 52 -6.32 -4.98 -1.79
N ILE A 53 -6.68 -4.25 -2.85
CA ILE A 53 -5.81 -4.05 -4.00
C ILE A 53 -4.96 -2.81 -3.72
N GLN A 54 -3.63 -2.96 -3.77
CA GLN A 54 -2.67 -1.91 -3.50
C GLN A 54 -1.73 -1.78 -4.71
N PRO A 55 -2.05 -0.91 -5.69
CA PRO A 55 -1.26 -0.79 -6.93
C PRO A 55 0.21 -0.40 -6.72
N GLY A 56 0.54 0.22 -5.58
CA GLY A 56 1.92 0.55 -5.21
C GLY A 56 2.64 -0.55 -4.42
N SER A 57 1.98 -1.67 -4.16
CA SER A 57 2.52 -2.77 -3.37
C SER A 57 3.35 -3.69 -4.25
N LEU A 58 4.65 -3.76 -3.94
CA LEU A 58 5.66 -4.47 -4.72
C LEU A 58 5.34 -5.96 -4.91
N CYS A 59 4.63 -6.56 -3.95
CA CYS A 59 4.23 -7.96 -3.98
C CYS A 59 3.01 -8.24 -4.88
N GLN A 60 2.17 -7.24 -5.14
CA GLN A 60 0.98 -7.39 -5.99
C GLN A 60 1.28 -7.04 -7.45
N ILE A 61 2.22 -6.10 -7.68
CA ILE A 61 2.68 -5.73 -9.02
C ILE A 61 4.20 -5.71 -9.03
N LEU A 62 4.80 -6.79 -9.56
CA LEU A 62 6.23 -6.85 -9.84
C LEU A 62 6.51 -6.14 -11.16
N GLN A 63 7.01 -4.91 -11.10
CA GLN A 63 7.53 -4.23 -12.28
C GLN A 63 8.93 -4.77 -12.62
N PRO A 64 9.28 -4.96 -13.91
CA PRO A 64 10.62 -5.45 -14.29
C PRO A 64 11.76 -4.63 -13.69
N ALA A 65 11.63 -3.29 -13.63
CA ALA A 65 12.64 -2.40 -13.05
C ALA A 65 12.77 -2.52 -11.51
N GLN A 66 11.74 -3.04 -10.84
CA GLN A 66 11.72 -3.23 -9.39
C GLN A 66 12.18 -4.64 -8.98
N LEU A 67 12.37 -5.54 -9.95
CA LEU A 67 12.82 -6.91 -9.72
C LEU A 67 14.23 -6.97 -9.14
N ASP A 68 15.15 -6.15 -9.66
CA ASP A 68 16.51 -6.04 -9.14
C ASP A 68 16.53 -5.51 -7.71
N THR A 69 15.64 -4.55 -7.40
CA THR A 69 15.47 -4.04 -6.04
C THR A 69 14.95 -5.14 -5.12
N PHE A 70 13.99 -5.96 -5.56
CA PHE A 70 13.48 -7.08 -4.78
C PHE A 70 14.56 -8.14 -4.47
N ILE A 71 15.44 -8.43 -5.44
CA ILE A 71 16.53 -9.42 -5.25
C ILE A 71 17.59 -8.91 -4.27
N THR A 72 17.81 -7.60 -4.22
CA THR A 72 18.83 -6.97 -3.37
C THR A 72 18.34 -6.65 -1.96
N MET A 73 17.03 -6.78 -1.69
CA MET A 73 16.45 -6.55 -0.37
C MET A 73 17.00 -7.51 0.68
N ASN A 74 17.26 -6.98 1.88
CA ASN A 74 17.65 -7.81 3.00
C ASN A 74 16.41 -8.45 3.66
N LYS A 75 16.63 -9.43 4.53
CA LYS A 75 15.56 -10.15 5.24
C LYS A 75 14.60 -9.26 6.04
N TYR A 76 15.04 -8.09 6.52
CA TYR A 76 14.21 -7.13 7.24
C TYR A 76 13.33 -6.31 6.28
N ASP A 77 13.86 -5.92 5.12
CA ASP A 77 13.10 -5.20 4.10
C ASP A 77 11.98 -6.09 3.54
N VAL A 78 12.31 -7.36 3.27
CA VAL A 78 11.32 -8.37 2.84
C VAL A 78 10.24 -8.56 3.91
N LEU A 79 10.61 -8.61 5.19
CA LEU A 79 9.65 -8.70 6.29
C LEU A 79 8.71 -7.49 6.33
N GLU A 80 9.25 -6.29 6.18
CA GLU A 80 8.47 -5.05 6.18
C GLU A 80 7.48 -4.99 5.00
N ILE A 81 7.91 -5.37 3.80
CA ILE A 81 7.03 -5.44 2.64
C ILE A 81 5.95 -6.51 2.84
N THR A 82 6.34 -7.68 3.37
CA THR A 82 5.39 -8.76 3.67
C THR A 82 4.32 -8.30 4.66
N GLN A 83 4.69 -7.56 5.70
CA GLN A 83 3.75 -7.00 6.67
C GLN A 83 2.79 -5.98 6.05
N LYS A 84 3.26 -5.15 5.12
CA LYS A 84 2.41 -4.18 4.39
C LYS A 84 1.47 -4.86 3.39
N CYS A 85 1.91 -5.97 2.81
CA CYS A 85 1.22 -6.70 1.74
C CYS A 85 0.16 -7.69 2.23
N VAL A 86 0.51 -8.46 3.27
CA VAL A 86 -0.25 -9.65 3.72
C VAL A 86 -0.67 -9.51 5.19
N GLY A 87 -0.03 -8.61 5.94
CA GLY A 87 -0.40 -8.34 7.32
C GLY A 87 -1.79 -7.73 7.43
N SER A 88 -2.38 -7.83 8.62
CA SER A 88 -3.51 -6.98 8.97
C SER A 88 -3.12 -5.52 8.84
N ASP A 89 -4.09 -4.63 8.55
CA ASP A 89 -3.84 -3.20 8.35
C ASP A 89 -2.99 -2.58 9.49
N ASP A 90 -3.15 -3.11 10.72
CA ASP A 90 -2.43 -2.64 11.91
C ASP A 90 -1.07 -3.30 12.15
N LEU A 91 -0.74 -4.43 11.49
CA LEU A 91 0.44 -5.25 11.81
C LEU A 91 1.74 -4.47 11.61
N TYR A 92 1.83 -3.75 10.50
CA TYR A 92 3.01 -2.96 10.18
C TYR A 92 3.20 -1.82 11.19
N GLU A 93 2.13 -1.09 11.52
CA GLU A 93 2.20 0.02 12.49
C GLU A 93 2.47 -0.47 13.92
N LEU A 94 1.93 -1.62 14.31
CA LEU A 94 2.27 -2.27 15.58
C LEU A 94 3.75 -2.64 15.64
N HIS A 95 4.28 -3.29 14.60
CA HIS A 95 5.70 -3.65 14.55
C HIS A 95 6.61 -2.41 14.62
N LYS A 96 6.25 -1.34 13.90
CA LYS A 96 6.95 -0.06 13.95
C LYS A 96 6.91 0.58 15.34
N THR A 97 5.75 0.53 16.00
CA THR A 97 5.60 1.01 17.38
C THR A 97 6.48 0.23 18.36
N LEU A 98 6.54 -1.09 18.23
CA LEU A 98 7.40 -1.94 19.06
C LEU A 98 8.89 -1.62 18.89
N LYS A 99 9.35 -1.35 17.66
CA LYS A 99 10.73 -0.89 17.42
C LYS A 99 11.05 0.39 18.20
N VAL A 100 10.18 1.39 18.10
CA VAL A 100 10.33 2.66 18.83
C VAL A 100 10.30 2.45 20.35
N MET A 101 9.42 1.59 20.86
CA MET A 101 9.39 1.26 22.28
C MET A 101 10.68 0.60 22.76
N ARG A 102 11.26 -0.30 21.96
CA ARG A 102 12.55 -0.92 22.30
C ARG A 102 13.69 0.09 22.36
N GLU A 103 13.75 1.02 21.41
CA GLU A 103 14.75 2.10 21.42
C GLU A 103 14.63 2.99 22.66
N LYS A 104 13.40 3.32 23.08
CA LYS A 104 13.16 4.08 24.31
C LYS A 104 13.58 3.30 25.55
N ALA A 105 13.22 2.02 25.62
CA ALA A 105 13.59 1.16 26.75
C ALA A 105 15.12 1.08 26.92
N LEU A 106 15.86 0.91 25.82
CA LEU A 106 17.33 0.89 25.85
C LEU A 106 17.92 2.20 26.39
N LYS A 107 17.40 3.35 25.98
CA LYS A 107 17.82 4.66 26.49
C LYS A 107 17.58 4.80 28.00
N TYR A 108 16.42 4.34 28.49
CA TYR A 108 16.12 4.35 29.91
C TYR A 108 17.01 3.39 30.72
N GLU A 109 17.31 2.20 30.17
CA GLU A 109 18.24 1.25 30.77
C GLU A 109 19.66 1.86 30.90
N GLU A 110 20.15 2.55 29.87
CA GLU A 110 21.44 3.25 29.90
C GLU A 110 21.46 4.38 30.94
N GLN A 111 20.43 5.23 30.95
CA GLN A 111 20.30 6.32 31.93
C GLN A 111 20.24 5.78 33.37
N SER A 112 19.49 4.70 33.60
CA SER A 112 19.40 4.07 34.92
C SER A 112 20.74 3.49 35.37
N LYS A 113 21.55 2.93 34.46
CA LYS A 113 22.88 2.42 34.78
C LYS A 113 23.86 3.55 35.13
N GLN A 114 23.78 4.67 34.40
CA GLN A 114 24.61 5.85 34.69
C GLN A 114 24.27 6.44 36.06
N ALA A 115 22.99 6.63 36.38
CA ALA A 115 22.53 7.17 37.65
C ALA A 115 22.81 6.25 38.87
N GLN A 116 23.08 4.95 38.64
CA GLN A 116 23.47 4.01 39.70
C GLN A 116 24.99 3.90 39.88
N ALA A 117 25.77 4.42 38.93
CA ALA A 117 27.23 4.42 38.97
C ALA A 117 27.81 5.72 39.55
N GLU A 118 26.98 6.77 39.66
CA GLU A 118 27.24 8.03 40.37
C GLU A 118 26.82 7.94 41.85
#